data_AF-A0A507BBN8-F1
#
_entry.id   AF-A0A507BBN8-F1
#
_cell.length_a   1.000
_cell.length_b   1.000
_cell.length_c   1.000
_cell.angle_alpha   90.00
_cell.angle_beta   90.00
_cell.angle_gamma   90.00
#
_symmetry.space_group_name_H-M   'P 1'
#
loop_
_entity.id
_entity.type
_entity.pdbx_description
1 polymer ?
#
loop_
_entity_poly.entity_id
_entity_poly.type
_entity_poly.pdbx_seq_one_letter_code
_entity_poly.pdbx_strand_id
1 'polypeptide(L)'
;MAAASGNTGWAQLRQQARSLETQTETLFHTYSQFSTAPNIPPKPTDQERETEAKLQDTLEKRENVIGQLSRLLDSEATLTSSALKQNNLSLLREKLSEHRKDLSRLRSKLQEARDRANLLSNVRDDIDAYRANNPETAEAEYMLDERNRIDNSHNMTDSVLSQAYAVQDSFRVQRETLASINRRITLAASQVPGINSLISRISAKKRRDGIIMGSFIAICFFIFWMFL
;
A
#
# COMPACT_ATOMS: atom_id res chain seq x y z
N MET A 1 11.42 -2.50 -35.39
CA MET A 1 11.92 -1.60 -34.32
C MET A 1 10.83 -0.88 -33.52
N ALA A 2 9.56 -0.80 -33.98
CA ALA A 2 8.48 -0.10 -33.27
C ALA A 2 8.01 -0.76 -31.93
N ALA A 3 8.12 -2.08 -31.77
CA ALA A 3 7.65 -2.77 -30.56
C ALA A 3 8.50 -2.48 -29.29
N ALA A 4 9.76 -2.05 -29.46
CA ALA A 4 10.64 -1.75 -28.32
C ALA A 4 10.31 -0.41 -27.65
N SER A 5 9.86 0.59 -28.43
CA SER A 5 9.48 1.92 -27.93
C SER A 5 8.14 1.92 -27.19
N GLY A 6 7.18 1.09 -27.62
CA GLY A 6 5.91 0.94 -26.93
C GLY A 6 6.01 0.28 -25.58
N ASN A 7 6.86 -0.74 -25.47
CA ASN A 7 7.05 -1.46 -24.22
C ASN A 7 7.77 -0.61 -23.15
N THR A 8 8.72 0.25 -23.56
CA THR A 8 9.38 1.20 -22.66
C THR A 8 8.44 2.35 -22.27
N GLY A 9 7.68 2.90 -23.21
CA GLY A 9 6.67 3.93 -22.94
C GLY A 9 5.56 3.44 -21.99
N TRP A 10 5.07 2.22 -22.21
CA TRP A 10 4.12 1.56 -21.30
C TRP A 10 4.71 1.47 -19.88
N ALA A 11 5.96 1.01 -19.75
CA ALA A 11 6.60 0.82 -18.44
C ALA A 11 6.75 2.14 -17.67
N GLN A 12 7.13 3.22 -18.37
CA GLN A 12 7.23 4.56 -17.80
C GLN A 12 5.87 5.07 -17.31
N LEU A 13 4.82 4.98 -18.15
CA LEU A 13 3.48 5.42 -17.78
C LEU A 13 2.90 4.61 -16.61
N ARG A 14 3.16 3.29 -16.54
CA ARG A 14 2.75 2.48 -15.38
C ARG A 14 3.49 2.89 -14.12
N GLN A 15 4.79 3.15 -14.21
CA GLN A 15 5.57 3.62 -13.06
C GLN A 15 5.03 4.97 -12.55
N GLN A 16 4.69 5.87 -13.47
CA GLN A 16 4.06 7.15 -13.15
C GLN A 16 2.66 6.97 -12.52
N ALA A 17 1.84 6.07 -13.04
CA ALA A 17 0.53 5.78 -12.45
C ALA A 17 0.64 5.25 -11.02
N ARG A 18 1.66 4.40 -10.76
CA ARG A 18 1.97 3.86 -9.42
C ARG A 18 2.51 4.92 -8.47
N SER A 19 3.38 5.81 -8.92
CA SER A 19 3.89 6.88 -8.04
C SER A 19 2.79 7.84 -7.64
N LEU A 20 1.91 8.20 -8.57
CA LEU A 20 0.72 9.02 -8.28
C LEU A 20 -0.27 8.29 -7.37
N GLU A 21 -0.39 6.97 -7.47
CA GLU A 21 -1.20 6.15 -6.57
C GLU A 21 -0.69 6.23 -5.13
N THR A 22 0.62 6.04 -4.91
CA THR A 22 1.24 6.18 -3.58
C THR A 22 1.06 7.60 -3.03
N GLN A 23 1.20 8.63 -3.87
CA GLN A 23 0.91 10.01 -3.47
C GLN A 23 -0.56 10.23 -3.10
N THR A 24 -1.48 9.55 -3.79
CA THR A 24 -2.91 9.61 -3.46
C THR A 24 -3.17 8.99 -2.07
N GLU A 25 -2.55 7.86 -1.78
CA GLU A 25 -2.68 7.17 -0.49
C GLU A 25 -2.14 8.03 0.67
N THR A 26 -0.97 8.66 0.51
CA THR A 26 -0.43 9.56 1.53
C THR A 26 -1.33 10.76 1.79
N LEU A 27 -1.87 11.38 0.72
CA LEU A 27 -2.81 12.48 0.86
C LEU A 27 -4.13 12.02 1.51
N PHE A 28 -4.63 10.81 1.23
CA PHE A 28 -5.80 10.25 1.93
C PHE A 28 -5.54 10.04 3.42
N HIS A 29 -4.34 9.58 3.79
CA HIS A 29 -3.96 9.49 5.20
C HIS A 29 -4.00 10.85 5.88
N THR A 30 -3.41 11.88 5.28
CA THR A 30 -3.48 13.26 5.81
C THR A 30 -4.92 13.78 5.86
N TYR A 31 -5.70 13.57 4.80
CA TYR A 31 -7.08 14.07 4.73
C TYR A 31 -8.01 13.38 5.75
N SER A 32 -7.81 12.08 6.00
CA SER A 32 -8.58 11.34 7.01
C SER A 32 -8.29 11.79 8.44
N GLN A 33 -7.08 12.27 8.74
CA GLN A 33 -6.72 12.80 10.06
C GLN A 33 -7.57 14.01 10.46
N PHE A 34 -8.04 14.83 9.50
CA PHE A 34 -8.94 15.95 9.80
C PHE A 34 -10.30 15.50 10.35
N SER A 35 -10.74 14.28 10.01
CA SER A 35 -12.02 13.72 10.49
C SER A 35 -11.92 13.08 11.88
N THR A 36 -10.71 12.71 12.31
CA THR A 36 -10.44 12.10 13.61
C THR A 36 -9.89 13.09 14.64
N ALA A 37 -9.72 14.36 14.27
CA ALA A 37 -9.23 15.38 15.17
C ALA A 37 -10.22 15.57 16.34
N PRO A 38 -9.73 15.69 17.60
CA PRO A 38 -10.60 15.80 18.78
C PRO A 38 -11.41 17.11 18.81
N ASN A 39 -10.94 18.14 18.10
CA ASN A 39 -11.65 19.40 17.92
C ASN A 39 -11.70 19.72 16.43
N ILE A 40 -12.82 19.39 15.79
CA ILE A 40 -13.03 19.63 14.37
C ILE A 40 -13.54 21.06 14.23
N PRO A 41 -12.82 21.95 13.53
CA PRO A 41 -13.24 23.33 13.38
C PRO A 41 -14.57 23.41 12.59
N PRO A 42 -15.43 24.38 12.92
CA PRO A 42 -16.75 24.54 12.30
C PRO A 42 -16.67 24.87 10.80
N LYS A 43 -15.52 25.39 10.35
CA LYS A 43 -15.20 25.67 8.95
C LYS A 43 -13.98 24.85 8.53
N PRO A 44 -13.92 24.41 7.26
CA PRO A 44 -12.72 23.75 6.72
C PRO A 44 -11.49 24.65 6.87
N THR A 45 -10.42 24.09 7.43
CA THR A 45 -9.14 24.80 7.57
C THR A 45 -8.50 24.98 6.20
N ASP A 46 -7.66 26.01 6.03
CA ASP A 46 -6.94 26.23 4.75
C ASP A 46 -6.09 25.02 4.35
N GLN A 47 -5.46 24.35 5.32
CA GLN A 47 -4.69 23.11 5.09
C GLN A 47 -5.55 21.95 4.59
N GLU A 48 -6.79 21.85 5.05
CA GLU A 48 -7.71 20.81 4.61
C GLU A 48 -8.15 21.07 3.17
N ARG A 49 -8.54 22.31 2.86
CA ARG A 49 -8.90 22.72 1.49
C ARG A 49 -7.74 22.51 0.52
N GLU A 50 -6.53 22.85 0.94
CA GLU A 50 -5.32 22.63 0.15
C GLU A 50 -5.08 21.13 -0.09
N THR A 51 -5.22 20.29 0.96
CA THR A 51 -5.05 18.85 0.86
C THR A 51 -6.11 18.21 -0.04
N GLU A 52 -7.35 18.66 0.07
CA GLU A 52 -8.48 18.23 -0.76
C GLU A 52 -8.27 18.61 -2.22
N ALA A 53 -7.81 19.85 -2.50
CA ALA A 53 -7.49 20.30 -3.84
C ALA A 53 -6.34 19.49 -4.45
N LYS A 54 -5.28 19.21 -3.67
CA LYS A 54 -4.18 18.33 -4.08
C LYS A 54 -4.64 16.90 -4.38
N LEU A 55 -5.60 16.37 -3.61
CA LEU A 55 -6.21 15.07 -3.87
C LEU A 55 -6.96 15.06 -5.21
N GLN A 56 -7.79 16.07 -5.47
CA GLN A 56 -8.50 16.19 -6.74
C GLN A 56 -7.54 16.26 -7.93
N ASP A 57 -6.54 17.15 -7.87
CA ASP A 57 -5.53 17.32 -8.91
C ASP A 57 -4.73 16.02 -9.15
N THR A 58 -4.34 15.31 -8.09
CA THR A 58 -3.63 14.03 -8.23
C THR A 58 -4.50 12.95 -8.87
N LEU A 59 -5.80 12.90 -8.55
CA LEU A 59 -6.74 11.97 -9.17
C LEU A 59 -6.97 12.29 -10.65
N GLU A 60 -7.07 13.57 -11.03
CA GLU A 60 -7.17 13.99 -12.43
C GLU A 60 -5.89 13.64 -13.22
N LYS A 61 -4.71 13.88 -12.64
CA LYS A 61 -3.44 13.45 -13.23
C LYS A 61 -3.39 11.94 -13.44
N ARG A 62 -3.86 11.15 -12.48
CA ARG A 62 -3.94 9.68 -12.62
C ARG A 62 -4.88 9.26 -13.74
N GLU A 63 -6.05 9.89 -13.84
CA GLU A 63 -7.00 9.63 -14.92
C GLU A 63 -6.37 9.91 -16.30
N ASN A 64 -5.64 11.02 -16.44
CA ASN A 64 -4.93 11.34 -17.68
C ASN A 64 -3.89 10.26 -18.05
N VAL A 65 -3.03 9.87 -17.09
CA VAL A 65 -2.02 8.82 -17.30
C VAL A 65 -2.67 7.48 -17.66
N ILE A 66 -3.76 7.09 -16.98
CA ILE A 66 -4.53 5.87 -17.31
C ILE A 66 -5.14 5.97 -18.71
N GLY A 67 -5.62 7.15 -19.11
CA GLY A 67 -6.11 7.41 -20.46
C GLY A 67 -5.01 7.32 -21.52
N GLN A 68 -3.78 7.73 -21.22
CA GLN A 68 -2.61 7.53 -22.08
C GLN A 68 -2.22 6.05 -22.18
N LEU A 69 -2.24 5.31 -21.06
CA LEU A 69 -2.00 3.87 -21.04
C LEU A 69 -3.03 3.10 -21.89
N SER A 70 -4.30 3.50 -21.83
CA SER A 70 -5.35 2.91 -22.69
C SER A 70 -5.05 3.13 -24.17
N ARG A 71 -4.82 4.39 -24.58
CA ARG A 71 -4.55 4.74 -25.97
C ARG A 71 -3.32 4.02 -26.51
N LEU A 72 -2.27 3.91 -25.70
CA LEU A 72 -1.05 3.19 -26.07
C LEU A 72 -1.33 1.68 -26.26
N LEU A 73 -2.15 1.09 -25.38
CA LEU A 73 -2.55 -0.31 -25.49
C LEU A 73 -3.46 -0.58 -26.70
N ASP A 74 -4.31 0.38 -27.09
CA ASP A 74 -5.19 0.29 -28.25
C ASP A 74 -4.42 0.51 -29.58
N SER A 75 -3.33 1.29 -29.56
CA SER A 75 -2.53 1.62 -30.75
C SER A 75 -1.53 0.54 -31.17
N GLU A 76 -1.11 -0.34 -30.27
CA GLU A 76 -0.10 -1.37 -30.53
C GLU A 76 -0.66 -2.78 -30.38
N ALA A 77 -0.91 -3.47 -31.51
CA ALA A 77 -1.44 -4.83 -31.54
C ALA A 77 -0.62 -5.85 -30.71
N THR A 78 0.69 -5.63 -30.57
CA THR A 78 1.59 -6.46 -29.74
C THR A 78 1.42 -6.24 -28.24
N LEU A 79 0.90 -5.08 -27.83
CA LEU A 79 0.57 -4.77 -26.44
C LEU A 79 -0.87 -5.17 -26.12
N THR A 80 -1.78 -5.00 -27.08
CA THR A 80 -3.19 -5.41 -26.97
C THR A 80 -3.31 -6.92 -26.75
N SER A 81 -2.47 -7.75 -27.38
CA SER A 81 -2.52 -9.22 -27.20
C SER A 81 -2.05 -9.69 -25.82
N SER A 82 -1.45 -8.82 -25.00
CA SER A 82 -0.98 -9.15 -23.66
C SER A 82 -2.10 -9.04 -22.62
N ALA A 83 -2.71 -10.18 -22.26
CA ALA A 83 -3.72 -10.27 -21.20
C ALA A 83 -3.27 -9.65 -19.86
N LEU A 84 -1.97 -9.73 -19.54
CA LEU A 84 -1.39 -9.13 -18.33
C LEU A 84 -1.46 -7.60 -18.34
N LYS A 85 -1.22 -6.96 -19.49
CA LYS A 85 -1.25 -5.49 -19.62
C LYS A 85 -2.69 -4.96 -19.60
N GLN A 86 -3.61 -5.68 -20.23
CA GLN A 86 -5.04 -5.40 -20.14
C GLN A 86 -5.55 -5.49 -18.69
N ASN A 87 -5.23 -6.57 -17.98
CA ASN A 87 -5.60 -6.72 -16.58
C ASN A 87 -4.98 -5.64 -15.69
N ASN A 88 -3.73 -5.25 -15.95
CA ASN A 88 -3.13 -4.16 -15.17
C ASN A 88 -3.84 -2.83 -15.39
N LEU A 89 -4.27 -2.52 -16.61
CA LEU A 89 -5.05 -1.33 -16.91
C LEU A 89 -6.42 -1.36 -16.24
N SER A 90 -7.10 -2.51 -16.22
CA SER A 90 -8.39 -2.65 -15.53
C SER A 90 -8.26 -2.41 -14.03
N LEU A 91 -7.22 -2.99 -13.39
CA LEU A 91 -6.93 -2.78 -11.97
C LEU A 91 -6.63 -1.30 -11.64
N LEU A 92 -5.85 -0.61 -12.50
CA LEU A 92 -5.57 0.82 -12.31
C LEU A 92 -6.85 1.68 -12.39
N ARG A 93 -7.78 1.35 -13.31
CA ARG A 93 -9.08 2.03 -13.43
C ARG A 93 -9.98 1.75 -12.23
N GLU A 94 -10.03 0.50 -11.79
CA GLU A 94 -10.81 0.09 -10.63
C GLU A 94 -10.34 0.85 -9.39
N LYS A 95 -9.04 0.84 -9.11
CA LYS A 95 -8.45 1.55 -7.97
C LYS A 95 -8.65 3.07 -8.04
N LEU A 96 -8.58 3.68 -9.23
CA LEU A 96 -8.94 5.09 -9.41
C LEU A 96 -10.41 5.35 -9.03
N SER A 97 -11.32 4.49 -9.49
CA SER A 97 -12.76 4.62 -9.23
C SER A 97 -13.10 4.45 -7.74
N GLU A 98 -12.42 3.54 -7.07
CA GLU A 98 -12.53 3.32 -5.63
C GLU A 98 -12.06 4.55 -4.85
N HIS A 99 -10.86 5.06 -5.17
CA HIS A 99 -10.34 6.26 -4.53
C HIS A 99 -11.27 7.49 -4.72
N ARG A 100 -11.93 7.63 -5.89
CA ARG A 100 -12.94 8.69 -6.09
C ARG A 100 -14.14 8.55 -5.17
N LYS A 101 -14.65 7.32 -5.00
CA LYS A 101 -15.76 7.05 -4.06
C LYS A 101 -15.33 7.33 -2.63
N ASP A 102 -14.11 6.95 -2.26
CA ASP A 102 -13.60 7.17 -0.92
C ASP A 102 -13.38 8.64 -0.60
N LEU A 103 -12.96 9.47 -1.56
CA LEU A 103 -12.92 10.92 -1.39
C LEU A 103 -14.32 11.48 -1.07
N SER A 104 -15.34 11.07 -1.82
CA SER A 104 -16.72 11.49 -1.58
C SER A 104 -17.22 11.03 -0.20
N ARG A 105 -16.91 9.79 0.19
CA ARG A 105 -17.28 9.25 1.51
C ARG A 105 -16.58 10.02 2.63
N LEU A 106 -15.30 10.32 2.48
CA LEU A 106 -14.54 11.00 3.51
C LEU A 106 -15.00 12.45 3.70
N ARG A 107 -15.37 13.14 2.61
CA ARG A 107 -16.05 14.45 2.67
C ARG A 107 -17.34 14.40 3.46
N SER A 108 -18.21 13.42 3.18
CA SER A 108 -19.47 13.26 3.89
C SER A 108 -19.24 13.00 5.38
N LYS A 109 -18.29 12.11 5.72
CA LYS A 109 -17.93 11.82 7.12
C LYS A 109 -17.40 13.04 7.84
N LEU A 110 -16.55 13.84 7.18
CA LEU A 110 -15.99 15.04 7.76
C LEU A 110 -17.07 16.11 7.99
N GLN A 111 -18.01 16.25 7.06
CA GLN A 111 -19.15 17.15 7.22
C GLN A 111 -20.06 16.69 8.37
N GLU A 112 -20.40 15.40 8.44
CA GLU A 112 -21.20 14.84 9.54
C GLU A 112 -20.51 15.04 10.90
N ALA A 113 -19.19 14.84 10.95
CA ALA A 113 -18.40 15.06 12.16
C ALA A 113 -18.39 16.53 12.59
N ARG A 114 -18.36 17.48 11.64
CA ARG A 114 -18.54 18.92 11.93
C ARG A 114 -19.93 19.24 12.44
N ASP A 115 -20.96 18.73 11.78
CA ASP A 115 -22.34 19.00 12.17
C ASP A 115 -22.59 18.47 13.59
N ARG A 116 -22.06 17.28 13.91
CA ARG A 116 -22.06 16.74 15.27
C ARG A 116 -21.28 17.62 16.25
N ALA A 117 -20.08 18.10 15.90
CA ALA A 117 -19.29 18.97 16.76
C ALA A 117 -20.01 20.30 17.06
N ASN A 118 -20.65 20.90 16.05
CA ASN A 118 -21.43 22.13 16.18
C ASN A 118 -22.65 21.95 17.10
N LEU A 119 -23.38 20.84 16.95
CA LEU A 119 -24.52 20.52 17.81
C LEU A 119 -24.07 20.29 19.26
N LEU A 120 -22.95 19.60 19.47
CA LEU A 120 -22.42 19.34 20.81
C LEU A 120 -21.85 20.58 21.48
N SER A 121 -21.32 21.56 20.75
CA SER A 121 -20.82 22.81 21.34
C SER A 121 -21.94 23.56 22.06
N ASN A 122 -23.07 23.78 21.38
CA ASN A 122 -24.20 24.51 21.96
C ASN A 122 -24.81 23.78 23.17
N VAL A 123 -24.85 22.44 23.11
CA VAL A 123 -25.35 21.61 24.21
C VAL A 123 -24.39 21.62 25.40
N ARG A 124 -23.07 21.61 25.15
CA ARG A 124 -22.06 21.72 26.21
C ARG A 124 -22.15 23.05 26.93
N ASP A 125 -22.30 24.15 26.20
CA ASP A 125 -22.42 25.49 26.81
C ASP A 125 -23.66 25.59 27.73
N ASP A 126 -24.78 24.98 27.34
CA ASP A 126 -26.02 24.93 28.15
C ASP A 126 -25.88 23.99 29.36
N ILE A 127 -25.26 22.81 29.19
CA ILE A 127 -24.95 21.87 30.28
C ILE A 127 -23.99 22.49 31.28
N ASP A 128 -22.94 23.16 30.83
CA ASP A 128 -21.95 23.80 31.70
C ASP A 128 -22.59 24.97 32.47
N ALA A 129 -23.48 25.75 31.85
CA ALA A 129 -24.26 26.77 32.52
C ALA A 129 -25.23 26.18 33.57
N TYR A 130 -25.89 25.06 33.27
CA TYR A 130 -26.76 24.36 34.21
C TYR A 130 -25.96 23.78 35.39
N ARG A 131 -24.81 23.15 35.13
CA ARG A 131 -23.91 22.61 36.16
C ARG A 131 -23.34 23.70 37.06
N ALA A 132 -23.00 24.86 36.51
CA ALA A 132 -22.54 26.01 37.29
C ALA A 132 -23.60 26.54 38.27
N ASN A 133 -24.89 26.42 37.91
CA ASN A 133 -26.01 26.83 38.76
C ASN A 133 -26.39 25.76 39.81
N ASN A 134 -26.00 24.49 39.62
CA ASN A 134 -26.36 23.37 40.49
C ASN A 134 -25.14 22.45 40.80
N PRO A 135 -24.27 22.83 41.75
CA PRO A 135 -23.01 22.13 42.03
C PRO A 135 -23.18 20.70 42.59
N GLU A 136 -24.20 20.43 43.40
CA GLU A 136 -24.45 19.08 43.95
C GLU A 136 -24.84 18.07 42.85
N THR A 137 -25.64 18.50 41.86
CA THR A 137 -26.00 17.62 40.73
C THR A 137 -24.83 17.42 39.77
N ALA A 138 -23.94 18.41 39.65
CA ALA A 138 -22.74 18.31 38.82
C ALA A 138 -21.75 17.26 39.34
N GLU A 139 -21.59 17.15 40.67
CA GLU A 139 -20.74 16.12 41.29
C GLU A 139 -21.31 14.71 41.07
N ALA A 140 -22.62 14.53 41.27
CA ALA A 140 -23.28 13.25 41.02
C ALA A 140 -23.19 12.81 39.54
N GLU A 141 -23.36 13.74 38.61
CA GLU A 141 -23.25 13.47 37.17
C GLU A 141 -21.81 13.18 36.74
N TYR A 142 -20.82 13.85 37.36
CA TYR A 142 -19.40 13.54 37.17
C TYR A 142 -19.07 12.11 37.61
N MET A 143 -19.56 11.68 38.79
CA MET A 143 -19.34 10.31 39.26
C MET A 143 -19.97 9.26 38.34
N LEU A 144 -21.13 9.56 37.75
CA LEU A 144 -21.78 8.69 36.76
C LEU A 144 -21.01 8.64 35.43
N ASP A 145 -20.50 9.78 34.94
CA ASP A 145 -19.65 9.83 33.74
C ASP A 145 -18.35 9.05 33.96
N GLU A 146 -17.73 9.17 35.15
CA GLU A 146 -16.53 8.42 35.51
C GLU A 146 -16.77 6.91 35.51
N ARG A 147 -17.92 6.46 36.03
CA ARG A 147 -18.32 5.04 35.92
C ARG A 147 -18.45 4.61 34.46
N ASN A 148 -19.11 5.41 33.62
CA ASN A 148 -19.26 5.09 32.19
C ASN A 148 -17.90 5.05 31.47
N ARG A 149 -16.95 5.93 31.84
CA ARG A 149 -15.58 5.90 31.32
C ARG A 149 -14.84 4.63 31.72
N ILE A 150 -14.97 4.20 32.97
CA ILE A 150 -14.39 2.96 33.48
C ILE A 150 -14.99 1.75 32.74
N ASP A 151 -16.31 1.68 32.62
CA ASP A 151 -17.01 0.58 31.92
C ASP A 151 -16.60 0.52 30.43
N ASN A 152 -16.48 1.67 29.76
CA ASN A 152 -15.99 1.74 28.38
C ASN A 152 -14.51 1.31 28.26
N SER A 153 -13.66 1.71 29.21
CA SER A 153 -12.26 1.29 29.28
C SER A 153 -12.13 -0.23 29.47
N HIS A 154 -13.02 -0.82 30.28
CA HIS A 154 -13.07 -2.27 30.48
C HIS A 154 -13.44 -2.99 29.17
N ASN A 155 -14.51 -2.54 28.50
CA ASN A 155 -14.92 -3.10 27.21
C ASN A 155 -13.83 -2.98 26.13
N MET A 156 -13.10 -1.86 26.10
CA MET A 156 -11.96 -1.69 25.20
C MET A 156 -10.83 -2.68 25.53
N THR A 157 -10.54 -2.89 26.81
CA THR A 157 -9.54 -3.86 27.27
C THR A 157 -9.93 -5.27 26.84
N ASP A 158 -11.20 -5.64 26.98
CA ASP A 158 -11.73 -6.94 26.54
C ASP A 158 -11.62 -7.11 25.01
N SER A 159 -11.87 -6.04 24.25
CA SER A 159 -11.70 -6.05 22.79
C SER A 159 -10.24 -6.24 22.37
N VAL A 160 -9.30 -5.55 23.01
CA VAL A 160 -7.85 -5.71 22.77
C VAL A 160 -7.41 -7.11 23.15
N LEU A 161 -7.89 -7.66 24.26
CA LEU A 161 -7.59 -9.02 24.68
C LEU A 161 -8.12 -10.05 23.67
N SER A 162 -9.36 -9.89 23.22
CA SER A 162 -9.96 -10.72 22.17
C SER A 162 -9.17 -10.65 20.86
N GLN A 163 -8.75 -9.46 20.45
CA GLN A 163 -7.92 -9.26 19.27
C GLN A 163 -6.56 -9.93 19.42
N ALA A 164 -5.92 -9.84 20.59
CA ALA A 164 -4.67 -10.53 20.88
C ALA A 164 -4.80 -12.04 20.76
N TYR A 165 -5.90 -12.64 21.26
CA TYR A 165 -6.18 -14.06 21.08
C TYR A 165 -6.38 -14.44 19.61
N ALA A 166 -7.12 -13.62 18.83
CA ALA A 166 -7.29 -13.85 17.40
C ALA A 166 -5.96 -13.80 16.64
N VAL A 167 -5.09 -12.85 16.99
CA VAL A 167 -3.74 -12.74 16.42
C VAL A 167 -2.89 -13.96 16.79
N GLN A 168 -2.93 -14.41 18.04
CA GLN A 168 -2.21 -15.62 18.48
C GLN A 168 -2.65 -16.86 17.69
N ASP A 169 -3.96 -17.06 17.49
CA ASP A 169 -4.45 -18.19 16.68
C ASP A 169 -4.05 -18.04 15.21
N SER A 170 -4.09 -16.82 14.66
CA SER A 170 -3.62 -16.56 13.29
C SER A 170 -2.13 -16.90 13.12
N PHE A 171 -1.28 -16.61 14.11
CA PHE A 171 0.13 -17.00 14.09
C PHE A 171 0.33 -18.51 14.19
N ARG A 172 -0.52 -19.20 14.97
CA ARG A 172 -0.50 -20.67 15.05
C ARG A 172 -0.83 -21.28 13.69
N VAL A 173 -1.89 -20.82 13.03
CA VAL A 173 -2.26 -21.26 11.68
C VAL A 173 -1.15 -20.92 10.66
N GLN A 174 -0.56 -19.73 10.73
CA GLN A 174 0.58 -19.35 9.87
C GLN A 174 1.80 -20.24 10.09
N ARG A 175 2.09 -20.66 11.32
CA ARG A 175 3.18 -21.60 11.61
C ARG A 175 2.92 -22.98 10.97
N GLU A 176 1.69 -23.47 11.05
CA GLU A 176 1.29 -24.73 10.41
C GLU A 176 1.39 -24.64 8.88
N THR A 177 0.96 -23.52 8.27
CA THR A 177 1.11 -23.32 6.82
C THR A 177 2.57 -23.23 6.41
N LEU A 178 3.44 -22.51 7.14
CA LEU A 178 4.88 -22.47 6.87
C LEU A 178 5.54 -23.85 6.98
N ALA A 179 5.17 -24.65 7.99
CA ALA A 179 5.64 -26.02 8.10
C ALA A 179 5.19 -26.88 6.90
N SER A 180 3.96 -26.69 6.43
CA SER A 180 3.45 -27.37 5.23
C SER A 180 4.19 -26.95 3.96
N ILE A 181 4.53 -25.66 3.84
CA ILE A 181 5.31 -25.11 2.73
C ILE A 181 6.72 -25.69 2.76
N ASN A 182 7.37 -25.72 3.92
CA ASN A 182 8.70 -26.30 4.08
C ASN A 182 8.70 -27.79 3.68
N ARG A 183 7.69 -28.55 4.12
CA ARG A 183 7.51 -29.96 3.71
C ARG A 183 7.34 -30.09 2.20
N ARG A 184 6.52 -29.24 1.56
CA ARG A 184 6.32 -29.24 0.10
C ARG A 184 7.58 -28.85 -0.66
N ILE A 185 8.33 -27.85 -0.19
CA ILE A 185 9.61 -27.44 -0.78
C ILE A 185 10.63 -28.58 -0.68
N THR A 186 10.72 -29.23 0.49
CA THR A 186 11.62 -30.37 0.70
C THR A 186 11.25 -31.54 -0.21
N LEU A 187 9.96 -31.86 -0.34
CA LEU A 187 9.46 -32.88 -1.25
C LEU A 187 9.72 -32.52 -2.72
N ALA A 188 9.48 -31.28 -3.13
CA ALA A 188 9.77 -30.81 -4.48
C ALA A 188 11.27 -30.85 -4.79
N ALA A 189 12.12 -30.42 -3.86
CA ALA A 189 13.58 -30.54 -3.98
C ALA A 189 14.02 -32.01 -4.12
N SER A 190 13.35 -32.93 -3.43
CA SER A 190 13.61 -34.37 -3.58
C SER A 190 13.08 -34.99 -4.89
N GLN A 191 12.03 -34.40 -5.49
CA GLN A 191 11.45 -34.82 -6.77
C GLN A 191 12.06 -34.16 -8.00
N VAL A 192 12.99 -33.20 -7.85
CA VAL A 192 13.82 -32.71 -8.96
C VAL A 192 15.23 -33.32 -8.86
N PRO A 193 15.40 -34.64 -9.13
CA PRO A 193 16.72 -35.21 -9.30
C PRO A 193 17.35 -34.62 -10.56
N GLY A 194 18.51 -33.97 -10.41
CA GLY A 194 19.28 -33.48 -11.57
C GLY A 194 19.71 -32.02 -11.52
N ILE A 195 19.21 -31.18 -10.61
CA ILE A 195 19.73 -29.80 -10.42
C ILE A 195 21.23 -29.84 -10.12
N ASN A 196 21.68 -30.78 -9.28
CA ASN A 196 23.10 -30.94 -8.96
C ASN A 196 23.93 -31.39 -10.18
N SER A 197 23.35 -32.16 -11.12
CA SER A 197 23.99 -32.54 -12.37
C SER A 197 24.03 -31.39 -13.39
N LEU A 198 22.97 -30.58 -13.46
CA LEU A 198 22.92 -29.41 -14.34
C LEU A 198 23.92 -28.33 -13.89
N ILE A 199 24.01 -28.08 -12.58
CA ILE A 199 25.00 -27.18 -11.99
C ILE A 199 26.44 -27.69 -12.20
N SER A 200 26.68 -29.00 -12.08
CA SER A 200 28.03 -29.55 -12.35
C SER A 200 28.41 -29.50 -13.83
N ARG A 201 27.46 -29.70 -14.74
CA ARG A 201 27.68 -29.55 -16.20
C ARG A 201 28.00 -28.10 -16.59
N ILE A 202 27.32 -27.12 -15.96
CA ILE A 202 27.57 -25.70 -16.18
C ILE A 202 28.96 -25.30 -15.64
N SER A 203 29.33 -25.73 -14.44
CA SER A 203 30.64 -25.40 -13.86
C SER A 203 31.80 -26.06 -14.62
N ALA A 204 31.62 -27.29 -15.12
CA ALA A 204 32.60 -27.99 -15.93
C ALA A 204 32.89 -27.26 -17.26
N LYS A 205 31.86 -26.75 -17.93
CA LYS A 205 32.03 -25.96 -19.17
C LYS A 205 32.81 -24.67 -18.90
N LYS A 206 32.45 -23.93 -17.85
CA LYS A 206 33.14 -22.68 -17.47
C LYS A 206 34.61 -22.90 -17.12
N ARG A 207 34.94 -24.01 -16.44
CA ARG A 207 36.33 -24.38 -16.11
C ARG A 207 37.13 -24.70 -17.37
N ARG A 208 36.54 -25.42 -18.33
CA ARG A 208 37.20 -25.76 -19.60
C ARG A 208 37.50 -24.50 -20.42
N ASP A 209 36.55 -23.57 -20.53
CA ASP A 209 36.74 -22.32 -21.25
C ASP A 209 37.83 -21.44 -20.58
N GLY A 210 37.90 -21.43 -19.25
CA GLY A 210 38.96 -20.76 -18.50
C GLY A 210 40.37 -21.35 -18.75
N ILE A 211 40.48 -22.68 -18.83
CA ILE A 211 41.75 -23.36 -19.13
C ILE A 211 42.21 -23.04 -20.57
N ILE A 212 41.28 -23.04 -21.53
CA ILE A 212 41.59 -22.72 -22.94
C ILE A 212 42.09 -21.28 -23.06
N MET A 213 41.38 -20.32 -22.46
CA MET A 213 41.78 -18.91 -22.49
C MET A 213 43.12 -18.69 -21.75
N GLY A 214 43.33 -19.32 -20.61
CA GLY A 214 44.58 -19.23 -19.85
C GLY A 214 45.78 -19.80 -20.62
N SER A 215 45.60 -20.97 -21.26
CA SER A 215 46.63 -21.59 -22.10
C SER A 215 46.99 -20.71 -23.30
N PHE A 216 46.00 -20.14 -23.97
CA PHE A 216 46.21 -19.24 -25.10
C PHE A 216 47.04 -18.01 -24.69
N ILE A 217 46.70 -17.38 -23.57
CA ILE A 217 47.44 -16.24 -23.03
C ILE A 217 48.88 -16.62 -22.69
N ALA A 218 49.09 -17.77 -22.03
CA ALA A 218 50.44 -18.24 -21.68
C ALA A 218 51.32 -18.49 -22.91
N ILE A 219 50.77 -19.11 -23.97
CA ILE A 219 51.48 -19.35 -25.23
C ILE A 219 51.85 -18.03 -25.92
N CYS A 220 50.91 -17.07 -25.97
CA CYS A 220 51.18 -15.74 -26.53
C CYS A 220 52.33 -15.03 -25.79
N PHE A 221 52.36 -15.08 -24.46
CA PHE A 221 53.46 -14.50 -23.67
C PHE A 221 54.80 -15.22 -23.91
N PHE A 222 54.79 -16.54 -24.06
CA PHE A 222 56.01 -17.31 -24.29
C PHE A 222 56.63 -17.01 -25.65
N ILE A 223 55.81 -16.91 -26.71
CA ILE A 223 56.26 -16.52 -28.05
C ILE A 223 56.78 -15.07 -28.03
N PHE A 224 56.09 -14.17 -27.34
CA PHE A 224 56.52 -12.78 -27.20
C PHE A 224 57.87 -12.65 -26.49
N TRP A 225 58.11 -13.43 -25.44
CA TRP A 225 59.42 -13.49 -24.77
C TRP A 225 60.50 -14.02 -25.71
N MET A 226 60.24 -15.10 -26.45
CA MET A 226 61.25 -15.71 -27.33
C MET A 226 61.66 -14.81 -28.51
N PHE A 227 60.76 -13.93 -28.97
CA PHE A 227 61.00 -13.05 -30.11
C PHE A 227 61.61 -11.68 -29.74
N LEU A 228 61.76 -11.40 -28.44
CA LEU A 228 62.32 -10.16 -27.88
C LEU A 228 63.69 -10.41 -27.27
#